data_AF-A0A3C1SCM2-F1
#
_entry.id   AF-A0A3C1SCM2-F1
#
_cell.length_a   1.000
_cell.length_b   1.000
_cell.length_c   1.000
_cell.angle_alpha   90.00
_cell.angle_beta   90.00
_cell.angle_gamma   90.00
#
_symmetry.space_group_name_H-M   'P 1'
#
loop_
_entity.id
_entity.type
_entity.pdbx_description
1 polymer ?
#
loop_
_entity_poly.entity_id
_entity_poly.type
_entity_poly.pdbx_seq_one_letter_code
_entity_poly.pdbx_strand_id
1 'polypeptide(L)'
;LDWSWVGDRVAPADLKPILKNLVFEKDDISWGPNSRFRFPLNGGTGNIWRTLAEKLPAEKLYLNRELTGISVHDRKLSFSDGSTEEYDILLNTIPLTELLRKAEENFSLLTS
;
A
#
# COMPACT_ATOMS: atom_id res chain seq x y z
N LEU A 1 5.62 20.97 5.97
CA LEU A 1 4.80 20.16 5.05
C LEU A 1 4.86 20.82 3.69
N ASP A 2 5.38 20.13 2.69
CA ASP A 2 5.43 20.64 1.31
C ASP A 2 4.21 20.13 0.51
N TRP A 3 3.80 20.85 -0.53
CA TRP A 3 2.62 20.59 -1.36
C TRP A 3 2.92 19.70 -2.58
N SER A 4 4.14 19.17 -2.68
CA SER A 4 4.60 18.34 -3.80
C SER A 4 3.71 17.12 -4.11
N TRP A 5 2.92 16.61 -3.16
CA TRP A 5 1.98 15.50 -3.41
C TRP A 5 0.78 15.87 -4.31
N VAL A 6 0.55 17.17 -4.55
CA VAL A 6 -0.62 17.71 -5.26
C VAL A 6 -0.52 17.58 -6.78
N GLY A 7 0.71 17.46 -7.33
CA GLY A 7 0.98 17.57 -8.77
C GLY A 7 0.16 16.64 -9.67
N ASP A 8 -0.03 15.38 -9.26
CA ASP A 8 -0.80 14.39 -10.04
C ASP A 8 -2.28 14.31 -9.65
N ARG A 9 -2.73 15.14 -8.70
CA ARG A 9 -4.06 15.06 -8.08
C ARG A 9 -4.91 16.31 -8.27
N VAL A 10 -4.31 17.46 -8.57
CA VAL A 10 -5.01 18.71 -8.84
C VAL A 10 -4.67 19.24 -10.22
N ALA A 11 -5.72 19.49 -11.01
CA ALA A 11 -5.56 20.08 -12.33
C ALA A 11 -5.02 21.51 -12.23
N PRO A 12 -3.94 21.84 -12.95
CA PRO A 12 -3.53 23.24 -13.06
C PRO A 12 -4.59 24.01 -13.85
N ALA A 13 -4.95 25.20 -13.36
CA ALA A 13 -5.87 26.09 -14.06
C ALA A 13 -5.09 27.05 -14.98
N ASP A 14 -5.38 27.01 -16.28
CA ASP A 14 -4.90 28.02 -17.24
C ASP A 14 -6.11 28.80 -17.79
N LEU A 15 -6.13 30.11 -17.56
CA LEU A 15 -7.22 31.00 -17.95
C LEU A 15 -7.42 31.08 -19.48
N LYS A 16 -6.37 30.96 -20.29
CA LYS A 16 -6.51 31.13 -21.75
C LYS A 16 -7.30 29.99 -22.40
N PRO A 17 -6.99 28.70 -22.15
CA PRO A 17 -7.84 27.58 -22.58
C PRO A 17 -9.26 27.64 -22.02
N ILE A 18 -9.43 28.02 -20.74
CA ILE A 18 -10.76 28.12 -20.11
C ILE A 18 -11.64 29.13 -20.86
N LEU A 19 -11.13 30.34 -21.11
CA LEU A 19 -11.87 31.38 -21.84
C LEU A 19 -12.20 30.95 -23.28
N LYS A 20 -11.26 30.29 -23.95
CA LYS A 20 -11.49 29.73 -25.29
C LYS A 20 -12.59 28.66 -25.28
N ASN A 21 -12.55 27.73 -24.33
CA ASN A 21 -13.54 26.66 -24.20
C ASN A 21 -14.93 27.23 -23.87
N LEU A 22 -15.01 28.28 -23.04
CA LEU A 22 -16.25 28.99 -22.74
C LEU A 22 -16.87 29.66 -23.98
N VAL A 23 -16.07 30.38 -24.76
CA VAL A 23 -16.54 31.11 -25.96
C VAL A 23 -16.97 30.16 -27.09
N PHE A 24 -16.29 29.02 -27.22
CA PHE A 24 -16.53 28.05 -28.29
C PHE A 24 -17.33 26.82 -27.85
N GLU A 25 -17.92 26.83 -26.64
CA GLU A 25 -18.71 25.73 -26.07
C GLU A 25 -18.04 24.35 -26.19
N LYS A 26 -16.75 24.29 -25.84
CA LYS A 26 -15.96 23.04 -25.88
C LYS A 26 -15.75 22.45 -24.49
N ASP A 27 -16.06 21.17 -24.34
CA ASP A 27 -15.77 20.41 -23.12
C ASP A 27 -14.28 19.99 -23.06
N ASP A 28 -13.68 20.11 -21.87
CA ASP A 28 -12.32 19.66 -21.58
C ASP A 28 -12.36 18.33 -20.82
N ILE A 29 -12.33 17.21 -21.56
CA ILE A 29 -12.83 15.91 -21.06
C ILE A 29 -11.72 15.03 -20.45
N SER A 30 -10.44 15.39 -20.55
CA SER A 30 -9.35 14.47 -20.17
C SER A 30 -8.24 15.13 -19.37
N TRP A 31 -8.46 15.35 -18.07
CA TRP A 31 -7.38 15.64 -17.14
C TRP A 31 -7.09 14.44 -16.22
N GLY A 32 -5.81 14.23 -15.93
CA GLY A 32 -5.33 13.28 -14.94
C GLY A 32 -4.80 11.96 -15.52
N PRO A 33 -3.91 11.28 -14.78
CA PRO A 33 -3.24 10.06 -15.24
C PRO A 33 -4.20 8.87 -15.43
N ASN A 34 -5.40 8.96 -14.86
CA ASN A 34 -6.42 7.92 -14.91
C ASN A 34 -7.54 8.23 -15.91
N SER A 35 -7.35 9.20 -16.82
CA SER A 35 -8.32 9.52 -17.88
C SER A 35 -8.66 8.32 -18.77
N ARG A 36 -7.77 7.32 -18.83
CA ARG A 36 -8.06 5.96 -19.29
C ARG A 36 -7.42 4.96 -18.35
N PHE A 37 -8.15 3.90 -17.99
CA PHE A 37 -7.62 2.81 -17.18
C PHE A 37 -8.16 1.47 -17.65
N ARG A 38 -7.47 0.38 -17.28
CA ARG A 38 -7.91 -0.99 -17.56
C ARG A 38 -8.53 -1.57 -16.30
N PHE A 39 -9.61 -2.33 -16.48
CA PHE A 39 -10.28 -3.05 -15.41
C PHE A 39 -10.45 -4.51 -15.81
N PRO A 40 -10.23 -5.49 -14.90
CA PRO A 40 -10.45 -6.90 -15.21
C PRO A 40 -11.89 -7.16 -15.63
N LEU A 41 -12.08 -7.93 -16.71
CA LEU A 41 -13.42 -8.31 -17.19
C LEU A 41 -14.19 -9.15 -16.15
N ASN A 42 -13.49 -9.93 -15.34
CA ASN A 42 -14.07 -10.80 -14.32
C ASN A 42 -13.27 -10.70 -13.01
N GLY A 43 -13.94 -10.91 -11.87
CA GLY A 43 -13.30 -11.04 -10.55
C GLY A 43 -12.78 -9.73 -9.92
N GLY A 44 -12.99 -8.58 -10.58
CA GLY A 44 -12.62 -7.25 -10.09
C GLY A 44 -11.11 -7.07 -9.87
N THR A 45 -10.72 -5.96 -9.23
CA THR A 45 -9.30 -5.64 -8.96
C THR A 45 -8.58 -6.73 -8.17
N GLY A 46 -9.28 -7.43 -7.26
CA GLY A 46 -8.71 -8.53 -6.49
C GLY A 46 -8.26 -9.73 -7.32
N ASN A 47 -8.78 -9.88 -8.55
CA ASN A 47 -8.34 -10.95 -9.45
C ASN A 47 -6.88 -10.79 -9.89
N ILE A 48 -6.39 -9.56 -10.00
CA ILE A 48 -4.99 -9.27 -10.36
C ILE A 48 -4.04 -9.92 -9.36
N TRP A 49 -4.31 -9.74 -8.06
CA TRP A 49 -3.49 -10.27 -6.98
C TRP A 49 -3.63 -11.77 -6.79
N ARG A 50 -4.84 -12.32 -6.98
CA ARG A 50 -5.06 -13.78 -6.94
C ARG A 50 -4.28 -14.50 -8.02
N THR A 51 -4.36 -14.03 -9.28
CA THR A 51 -3.59 -14.60 -10.39
C THR A 51 -2.08 -14.43 -10.21
N LEU A 52 -1.62 -13.36 -9.56
CA LEU A 52 -0.21 -13.21 -9.21
C LEU A 52 0.21 -14.23 -8.15
N ALA A 53 -0.57 -14.39 -7.08
CA ALA A 53 -0.29 -15.33 -6.01
C ALA A 53 -0.22 -16.79 -6.51
N GLU A 54 -1.10 -17.17 -7.45
CA GLU A 54 -1.09 -18.49 -8.12
C GLU A 54 0.21 -18.79 -8.88
N LYS A 55 0.98 -17.76 -9.26
CA LYS A 55 2.26 -17.90 -9.97
C LYS A 55 3.48 -17.94 -9.04
N LEU A 56 3.29 -17.68 -7.75
CA LEU A 56 4.36 -17.72 -6.76
C LEU A 56 4.51 -19.13 -6.18
N PRO A 57 5.71 -19.51 -5.69
CA PRO A 57 5.90 -20.79 -5.02
C PRO A 57 4.98 -20.89 -3.79
N ALA A 58 4.04 -21.83 -3.81
CA ALA A 58 2.97 -21.94 -2.81
C ALA A 58 3.53 -22.25 -1.41
N GLU A 59 4.63 -23.00 -1.33
CA GLU A 59 5.32 -23.33 -0.10
C GLU A 59 5.97 -22.13 0.60
N LYS A 60 6.07 -20.98 -0.09
CA LYS A 60 6.57 -19.72 0.47
C LYS A 60 5.46 -18.69 0.72
N LEU A 61 4.20 -19.07 0.49
CA LEU A 61 3.04 -18.19 0.68
C LEU A 61 2.20 -18.69 1.86
N TYR A 62 2.26 -17.98 2.97
CA TYR A 62 1.51 -18.31 4.19
C TYR A 62 0.31 -17.38 4.32
N LEU A 63 -0.88 -17.89 4.06
CA LEU A 63 -2.15 -17.19 4.27
C LEU A 63 -2.77 -17.62 5.60
N ASN A 64 -3.68 -16.80 6.14
CA ASN A 64 -4.31 -17.02 7.46
C ASN A 64 -3.29 -17.14 8.60
N ARG A 65 -2.13 -16.47 8.45
CA ARG A 65 -1.06 -16.46 9.44
C ARG A 65 -0.90 -15.04 9.96
N GLU A 66 -1.43 -14.78 11.15
CA GLU A 66 -1.43 -13.44 11.74
C GLU A 66 -0.17 -13.23 12.57
N LEU A 67 0.60 -12.20 12.22
CA LEU A 67 1.76 -11.74 12.99
C LEU A 67 1.28 -11.03 14.26
N THR A 68 1.71 -11.51 15.43
CA THR A 68 1.32 -10.94 16.73
C THR A 68 2.43 -10.09 17.36
N GLY A 69 3.70 -10.46 17.16
CA GLY A 69 4.84 -9.73 17.72
C GLY A 69 6.10 -9.80 16.87
N ILE A 70 6.98 -8.82 17.05
CA ILE A 70 8.26 -8.69 16.35
C ILE A 70 9.36 -8.39 17.40
N SER A 71 10.26 -9.33 17.64
CA SER A 71 11.51 -9.04 18.36
C SER A 71 12.55 -8.52 17.37
N VAL A 72 12.76 -7.20 17.38
CA VAL A 72 13.72 -6.55 16.47
C VAL A 72 15.16 -6.93 16.79
N HIS A 73 15.49 -7.06 18.09
CA HIS A 73 16.84 -7.43 18.55
C HIS A 73 17.19 -8.87 18.19
N ASP A 74 16.28 -9.80 18.46
CA ASP A 74 16.50 -11.23 18.19
C ASP A 74 16.17 -11.61 16.73
N ARG A 75 15.66 -10.64 15.95
CA ARG A 75 15.17 -10.82 14.58
C ARG A 75 14.19 -11.98 14.44
N LYS A 76 13.19 -11.99 15.32
CA LYS A 76 12.22 -13.07 15.44
C LYS A 76 10.78 -12.56 15.35
N LEU A 77 9.95 -13.31 14.63
CA LEU A 77 8.52 -13.08 14.46
C LEU A 77 7.74 -14.09 15.29
N SER A 78 6.64 -13.64 15.88
CA SER A 78 5.68 -14.48 16.61
C SER A 78 4.31 -14.38 15.96
N PHE A 79 3.60 -15.50 15.86
CA PHE A 79 2.31 -15.59 15.19
C PHE A 79 1.19 -16.03 16.15
N SER A 80 -0.07 -15.82 15.76
CA SER A 80 -1.24 -16.12 16.60
C SER A 80 -1.46 -17.61 16.86
N ASP A 81 -0.88 -18.48 16.02
CA ASP A 81 -0.85 -19.93 16.21
C ASP A 81 0.25 -20.38 17.18
N GLY A 82 1.02 -19.46 17.75
CA GLY A 82 2.14 -19.73 18.65
C GLY A 82 3.44 -20.09 17.93
N SER A 83 3.44 -20.19 16.60
CA SER A 83 4.66 -20.42 15.82
C SER A 83 5.56 -19.19 15.83
N THR A 84 6.85 -19.41 15.53
CA THR A 84 7.84 -18.35 15.40
C THR A 84 8.74 -18.57 14.19
N GLU A 85 9.23 -17.47 13.61
CA GLU A 85 10.17 -17.49 12.47
C GLU A 85 11.30 -16.50 12.72
N GLU A 86 12.48 -16.77 12.17
CA GLU A 86 13.62 -15.85 12.19
C GLU A 86 13.75 -15.13 10.84
N TYR A 87 14.35 -13.94 10.84
CA TYR A 87 14.60 -13.19 9.62
C TYR A 87 15.97 -12.50 9.61
N ASP A 88 16.55 -12.34 8.44
CA ASP A 88 17.70 -11.44 8.24
C ASP A 88 17.25 -10.02 7.90
N ILE A 89 16.29 -9.93 6.99
CA ILE A 89 15.72 -8.66 6.48
C ILE A 89 14.19 -8.78 6.51
N LEU A 90 13.53 -7.81 7.15
CA LEU A 90 12.07 -7.73 7.21
C LEU A 90 11.54 -6.67 6.24
N LEU A 91 10.85 -7.10 5.20
CA LEU A 91 10.08 -6.20 4.32
C LEU A 91 8.65 -6.10 4.84
N ASN A 92 8.38 -5.06 5.64
CA ASN A 92 7.06 -4.84 6.22
C ASN A 92 6.15 -4.00 5.32
N THR A 93 4.93 -4.47 5.10
CA THR A 93 3.87 -3.75 4.37
C THR A 93 2.64 -3.46 5.22
N ILE A 94 2.63 -3.85 6.50
CA ILE A 94 1.55 -3.45 7.44
C ILE A 94 1.68 -1.96 7.77
N PRO A 95 0.61 -1.30 8.24
CA PRO A 95 0.66 0.11 8.64
C PRO A 95 1.80 0.39 9.63
N LEU A 96 2.49 1.52 9.47
CA LEU A 96 3.63 1.88 10.32
C LEU A 96 3.28 1.89 11.80
N THR A 97 2.08 2.34 12.16
CA THR A 97 1.59 2.33 13.55
C THR A 97 1.45 0.93 14.12
N GLU A 98 0.99 -0.04 13.31
CA GLU A 98 0.89 -1.44 13.73
C GLU A 98 2.26 -2.11 13.83
N LEU A 99 3.19 -1.75 12.94
CA LEU A 99 4.59 -2.19 13.04
C LEU A 99 5.18 -1.78 14.39
N LEU A 100 5.03 -0.50 14.77
CA LEU A 100 5.53 0.01 16.04
C LEU A 100 4.88 -0.72 17.22
N ARG A 101 3.55 -0.86 17.23
CA ARG A 101 2.83 -1.57 18.31
C ARG A 101 3.29 -3.02 18.48
N LYS A 102 3.50 -3.76 17.38
CA LYS A 102 3.95 -5.16 17.41
C LYS A 102 5.43 -5.32 17.76
N ALA A 103 6.23 -4.27 17.56
CA ALA A 103 7.64 -4.23 17.94
C ALA A 103 7.86 -3.74 19.38
N GLU A 104 6.92 -2.97 19.94
CA GLU A 104 7.05 -2.31 21.25
C GLU A 104 6.86 -3.22 22.46
N GLU A 105 6.33 -4.44 22.31
CA GLU A 105 6.15 -5.38 23.44
C GLU A 105 7.46 -5.78 24.15
N ASN A 106 8.62 -5.40 23.62
CA ASN A 106 9.95 -5.57 24.25
C ASN A 106 10.53 -4.29 24.91
N PHE A 107 9.90 -3.12 24.82
CA PHE A 107 10.44 -1.88 25.41
C PHE A 107 10.18 -1.76 26.93
N SER A 108 9.25 -2.53 27.48
CA SER A 108 8.84 -2.45 28.89
C SER A 108 9.82 -3.08 29.89
N LEU A 109 10.88 -3.75 29.43
CA LEU A 109 11.87 -4.43 30.29
C LEU A 109 13.14 -3.61 30.55
N LEU A 110 13.26 -2.38 30.02
CA LEU A 110 14.43 -1.51 30.21
C LEU A 110 14.18 -0.33 31.15
N THR A 111 13.03 -0.27 31.81
CA THR A 111 12.74 0.68 32.90
C THR A 111 12.48 -0.08 34.20
N SER A 112 13.53 -0.63 34.80
CA SER A 112 13.54 -1.13 36.18
C SER A 112 14.93 -0.96 36.76
#